data_AF-A0A261G136-F1
#
_entry.id   AF-A0A261G136-F1
#
_cell.length_a   1.000
_cell.length_b   1.000
_cell.length_c   1.000
_cell.angle_alpha   90.00
_cell.angle_beta   90.00
_cell.angle_gamma   90.00
#
_symmetry.space_group_name_H-M   'P 1'
#
loop_
_entity.id
_entity.type
_entity.pdbx_description
1 polymer ?
#
loop_
_entity_poly.entity_id
_entity_poly.type
_entity_poly.pdbx_seq_one_letter_code
_entity_poly.pdbx_strand_id
1 'polypeptide(L)'
;MKTMTDVTRIPGIGKKMAQHLALAGYPSVESLKMQDPDEVYAKDCLAQGFQVDRCALYSYRLACYFADHNGQLPEGKPNWWDWKD
;
A
#
# COMPACT_ATOMS: atom_id res chain seq x y z
N MET A 1 2.56 3.48 20.74
CA MET A 1 2.63 3.73 19.29
C MET A 1 2.80 2.42 18.54
N LYS A 2 1.93 2.06 17.60
CA LYS A 2 2.22 0.99 16.62
C LYS A 2 3.21 1.56 15.61
N THR A 3 4.47 1.15 15.76
CA THR A 3 5.65 1.59 15.02
C THR A 3 5.59 1.14 13.56
N MET A 4 6.32 1.86 12.70
CA MET A 4 6.46 1.76 11.22
C MET A 4 6.82 0.37 10.64
N THR A 5 6.65 -0.72 11.39
CA THR A 5 7.16 -2.07 11.10
C THR A 5 6.11 -3.07 10.62
N ASP A 6 4.82 -2.72 10.57
CA ASP A 6 3.76 -3.67 10.15
C ASP A 6 3.57 -3.73 8.63
N VAL A 7 3.59 -2.57 7.94
CA VAL A 7 3.33 -2.51 6.48
C VAL A 7 4.43 -3.15 5.63
N THR A 8 5.66 -3.27 6.13
CA THR A 8 6.75 -3.96 5.41
C THR A 8 6.58 -5.48 5.35
N ARG A 9 5.58 -6.03 6.04
CA ARG A 9 5.19 -7.44 5.93
C ARG A 9 4.34 -7.72 4.69
N ILE A 10 3.78 -6.67 4.09
CA ILE A 10 3.00 -6.74 2.86
C ILE A 10 3.97 -7.05 1.71
N PRO A 11 3.74 -8.12 0.92
CA PRO A 11 4.54 -8.40 -0.27
C PRO A 11 4.58 -7.19 -1.22
N GLY A 12 5.76 -6.84 -1.71
CA GLY A 12 5.95 -5.67 -2.59
C GLY A 12 6.07 -4.32 -1.88
N ILE A 13 5.85 -4.22 -0.56
CA ILE A 13 6.04 -2.97 0.20
C ILE A 13 7.39 -2.98 0.92
N GLY A 14 8.38 -2.36 0.26
CA GLY A 14 9.68 -2.08 0.86
C GLY A 14 9.68 -0.84 1.78
N LYS A 15 10.82 -0.57 2.43
CA LYS A 15 10.98 0.57 3.37
C LYS A 15 10.57 1.92 2.77
N LYS A 16 10.90 2.17 1.49
CA LYS A 16 10.54 3.41 0.79
C LYS A 16 9.01 3.54 0.65
N MET A 17 8.34 2.50 0.19
CA MET A 17 6.87 2.48 0.06
C MET A 17 6.19 2.59 1.43
N ALA A 18 6.76 2.00 2.48
CA ALA A 18 6.28 2.18 3.85
C ALA A 18 6.34 3.64 4.32
N GLN A 19 7.41 4.37 3.96
CA GLN A 19 7.52 5.81 4.25
C GLN A 19 6.48 6.62 3.48
N HIS A 20 6.28 6.32 2.19
CA HIS A 20 5.24 6.95 1.37
C HIS A 20 3.86 6.78 2.01
N LEU A 21 3.50 5.54 2.36
CA LEU A 21 2.24 5.22 3.05
C LEU A 21 2.10 5.98 4.38
N ALA A 22 3.15 6.02 5.20
CA ALA A 22 3.12 6.76 6.46
C ALA A 22 2.90 8.26 6.24
N LEU A 23 3.55 8.87 5.25
CA LEU A 23 3.36 10.29 4.88
C LEU A 23 1.96 10.55 4.33
N ALA A 24 1.39 9.59 3.59
CA ALA A 24 0.02 9.63 3.07
C ALA A 24 -1.06 9.38 4.15
N GLY A 25 -0.67 9.11 5.40
CA GLY A 25 -1.59 8.89 6.53
C GLY A 25 -1.89 7.42 6.85
N TYR A 26 -1.15 6.48 6.26
CA TYR A 26 -1.35 5.02 6.36
C TYR A 26 -0.15 4.30 7.00
N PRO A 27 0.18 4.54 8.28
CA PRO A 27 1.41 4.01 8.90
C PRO A 27 1.37 2.52 9.26
N SER A 28 0.26 1.81 9.02
CA SER A 28 0.04 0.42 9.46
C SER A 28 -0.83 -0.39 8.49
N VAL A 29 -0.82 -1.72 8.60
CA VAL A 29 -1.73 -2.59 7.83
C VAL A 29 -3.18 -2.26 8.19
N GLU A 30 -3.47 -2.02 9.47
CA GLU A 30 -4.82 -1.66 9.94
C GLU A 30 -5.34 -0.36 9.30
N SER A 31 -4.47 0.65 9.13
CA SER A 31 -4.89 1.91 8.49
C SER A 31 -5.23 1.75 7.00
N LEU A 32 -4.80 0.67 6.35
CA LEU A 32 -5.13 0.36 4.95
C LEU A 32 -6.44 -0.42 4.80
N LYS A 33 -7.04 -0.87 5.91
CA LYS A 33 -8.26 -1.67 5.87
C LYS A 33 -9.45 -0.83 5.39
N MET A 34 -10.24 -1.41 4.49
CA MET A 34 -11.39 -0.79 3.82
C MET A 34 -11.05 0.51 3.10
N GLN A 35 -9.78 0.74 2.76
CA GLN A 35 -9.37 1.90 1.99
C GLN A 35 -9.49 1.61 0.49
N ASP A 36 -9.84 2.64 -0.26
CA ASP A 36 -9.74 2.61 -1.72
C ASP A 36 -8.26 2.82 -2.14
N PRO A 37 -7.64 1.88 -2.87
CA PRO A 37 -6.28 2.02 -3.37
C PRO A 37 -6.05 3.29 -4.20
N ASP A 38 -7.05 3.76 -4.96
CA ASP A 38 -6.95 4.97 -5.76
C ASP A 38 -6.90 6.22 -4.86
N GLU A 39 -7.63 6.23 -3.73
CA GLU A 39 -7.52 7.29 -2.71
C GLU A 39 -6.17 7.26 -1.99
N VAL A 40 -5.65 6.06 -1.68
CA VAL A 40 -4.31 5.90 -1.09
C VAL A 40 -3.25 6.49 -2.02
N TYR A 41 -3.32 6.17 -3.32
CA TYR A 41 -2.41 6.72 -4.33
C TYR A 41 -2.54 8.24 -4.45
N ALA A 42 -3.77 8.77 -4.45
CA ALA A 42 -4.00 10.21 -4.50
C ALA A 42 -3.35 10.92 -3.30
N LYS A 43 -3.48 10.36 -2.09
CA LYS A 43 -2.83 10.89 -0.88
C LYS A 43 -1.31 10.78 -0.92
N ASP A 44 -0.74 9.72 -1.50
CA ASP A 44 0.71 9.65 -1.73
C ASP A 44 1.17 10.76 -2.67
N CYS A 45 0.50 10.95 -3.81
CA CYS A 45 0.83 12.02 -4.74
C CYS A 45 0.75 13.41 -4.08
N LEU A 46 -0.29 13.64 -3.27
CA LEU A 46 -0.43 14.88 -2.49
C LEU A 46 0.70 15.05 -1.47
N ALA A 47 1.07 14.00 -0.74
CA ALA A 47 2.14 14.04 0.25
C ALA A 47 3.53 14.27 -0.38
N GLN A 48 3.75 13.75 -1.59
CA GLN A 48 4.99 13.92 -2.34
C GLN A 48 5.07 15.27 -3.07
N GLY A 49 3.92 15.92 -3.29
CA GLY A 49 3.83 17.17 -4.05
C GLY A 49 3.98 17.00 -5.57
N PHE A 50 3.93 15.77 -6.07
CA PHE A 50 3.96 15.44 -7.49
C PHE A 50 3.24 14.11 -7.75
N GLN A 51 2.87 13.88 -9.01
CA GLN A 51 2.27 12.61 -9.42
C GLN A 51 3.34 11.50 -9.44
N VAL A 52 3.20 10.53 -8.54
CA VAL A 52 4.09 9.36 -8.46
C VAL A 52 3.81 8.40 -9.62
N ASP A 53 4.80 7.63 -10.04
CA ASP A 53 4.61 6.60 -11.07
C ASP A 53 3.43 5.67 -10.76
N ARG A 54 2.66 5.31 -11.79
CA ARG A 54 1.45 4.48 -11.66
C ARG A 54 1.74 3.09 -11.06
N CYS A 55 2.97 2.60 -11.11
CA CYS A 55 3.34 1.34 -10.45
C CYS A 55 3.17 1.38 -8.91
N ALA A 56 3.17 2.58 -8.30
CA ALA A 56 2.85 2.75 -6.89
C ALA A 56 1.41 2.34 -6.58
N LEU A 57 0.45 2.70 -7.45
CA LEU A 57 -0.96 2.31 -7.31
C LEU A 57 -1.12 0.78 -7.24
N TYR A 58 -0.37 0.03 -8.04
CA TYR A 58 -0.48 -1.44 -8.06
C TYR A 58 0.01 -2.04 -6.73
N SER A 59 1.06 -1.46 -6.15
CA SER A 59 1.51 -1.79 -4.80
C SER A 59 0.44 -1.50 -3.75
N TYR A 60 -0.30 -0.40 -3.90
CA TYR A 60 -1.39 -0.03 -2.97
C TYR A 60 -2.62 -0.91 -3.11
N ARG A 61 -2.96 -1.35 -4.33
CA ARG A 61 -4.03 -2.34 -4.56
C ARG A 61 -3.75 -3.65 -3.83
N LEU A 62 -2.52 -4.17 -3.99
CA LEU A 62 -2.06 -5.33 -3.24
C LEU A 62 -2.13 -5.09 -1.73
N ALA A 63 -1.64 -3.94 -1.26
CA ALA A 63 -1.58 -3.61 0.16
C ALA A 63 -2.96 -3.50 0.82
N CYS A 64 -3.93 -2.88 0.16
CA CYS A 64 -5.31 -2.79 0.66
C CYS A 64 -5.96 -4.17 0.68
N TYR A 65 -5.79 -4.97 -0.39
CA TYR A 65 -6.29 -6.35 -0.41
C TYR A 65 -5.71 -7.17 0.75
N PHE A 66 -4.40 -7.12 0.95
CA PHE A 66 -3.73 -7.81 2.05
C PHE A 66 -4.29 -7.39 3.41
N ALA A 67 -4.54 -6.10 3.62
CA ALA A 67 -5.13 -5.57 4.85
C ALA A 67 -6.57 -6.07 5.07
N ASP A 68 -7.38 -6.11 4.01
CA ASP A 68 -8.77 -6.55 4.06
C ASP A 68 -8.92 -8.05 4.27
N HIS A 69 -7.93 -8.84 3.85
CA HIS A 69 -7.95 -10.30 3.91
C HIS A 69 -7.03 -10.85 5.02
N ASN A 70 -6.86 -10.09 6.11
CA ASN A 70 -6.12 -10.51 7.31
C ASN A 70 -4.69 -11.02 7.00
N GLY A 71 -4.03 -10.39 6.03
CA GLY A 71 -2.67 -10.74 5.61
C GLY A 71 -2.56 -11.88 4.60
N GLN A 72 -3.65 -12.20 3.90
CA GLN A 72 -3.66 -13.20 2.83
C GLN A 72 -3.73 -12.52 1.45
N LEU A 73 -3.03 -13.10 0.48
CA LEU A 73 -3.12 -12.72 -0.93
C LEU A 73 -3.89 -13.81 -1.70
N PRO A 74 -4.52 -13.45 -2.84
CA PRO A 74 -5.13 -14.45 -3.70
C PRO A 74 -4.06 -15.36 -4.32
N GLU A 75 -4.44 -16.59 -4.63
CA GLU A 75 -3.58 -17.51 -5.36
C GLU A 75 -3.20 -16.91 -6.73
N GLY A 76 -1.92 -16.98 -7.09
CA GLY A 76 -1.41 -16.49 -8.37
C GLY A 76 -1.21 -14.97 -8.48
N LYS A 77 -1.45 -14.18 -7.43
CA LYS A 77 -1.15 -12.72 -7.40
C LYS A 77 -0.20 -12.28 -6.27
N PRO A 78 0.96 -12.93 -6.07
CA PRO A 78 1.85 -12.60 -4.95
C PRO A 78 2.64 -11.30 -5.16
N ASN A 79 2.71 -10.78 -6.40
CA ASN A 79 3.55 -9.63 -6.72
C ASN A 79 2.71 -8.40 -7.04
N TRP A 80 3.24 -7.20 -6.77
CA TRP A 80 2.53 -5.95 -7.04
C TRP A 80 2.16 -5.77 -8.52
N TRP A 81 2.96 -6.29 -9.46
CA TRP A 81 2.68 -6.17 -10.89
C TRP A 81 1.48 -7.02 -11.35
N ASP A 82 1.03 -7.98 -10.55
CA ASP A 82 -0.18 -8.77 -10.79
C ASP A 82 -1.48 -7.97 -10.53
N TRP A 83 -1.33 -6.71 -10.07
CA TRP A 83 -2.41 -5.77 -9.69
C TRP A 83 -2.46 -4.52 -10.59
N LYS A 84 -1.84 -4.61 -11.78
CA LYS A 84 -1.79 -3.50 -12.76
C LYS A 84 -3.13 -3.20 -13.44
N ASP A 85 -3.98 -4.23 -13.55
CA ASP A 85 -5.29 -4.18 -14.19
C ASP A 85 -6.31 -3.60 -13.21
#